data_AF-A0A2G4H2M0-F1
#
_entry.id   AF-A0A2G4H2M0-F1
#
_cell.length_a   1.000
_cell.length_b   1.000
_cell.length_c   1.000
_cell.angle_alpha   90.00
_cell.angle_beta   90.00
_cell.angle_gamma   90.00
#
_symmetry.space_group_name_H-M   'P 1'
#
loop_
_entity.id
_entity.type
_entity.pdbx_description
1 polymer ?
#
loop_
_entity_poly.entity_id
_entity_poly.type
_entity_poly.pdbx_seq_one_letter_code
_entity_poly.pdbx_strand_id
1 'polypeptide(L)'
;MRWRWCLRVECTKVHTARASPSQSRPDMVGPGPPCPNRSGLPSWRKPPMWLCTNPAYEKRAKIPVMDQFAQLARTDAPTLDVLALAIASELREVDSEAALAELDRLAGEVVRHGLGETPDEQLDAIATVLGRHEGFAGDVEEYDHPNNSMLDLVLQRRRGLPILLSVVWIEVGRRLGLPLRGVGLPGHFVAAYFGEGDPILIDPFKSGVRMPDIPTGVTVESTSTHQTALRILSNLVGSYERRGDVGRTLIAARMRLDLPLDERDRRVMEFDHKRVSARMN
;
A
#
# COMPACT_ATOMS: atom_id res chain seq x y z
N MET A 1 -4.31 -39.01 -6.00
CA MET A 1 -3.70 -39.30 -4.68
C MET A 1 -4.57 -38.64 -3.61
N ARG A 2 -5.23 -39.46 -2.78
CA ARG A 2 -6.18 -39.05 -1.73
C ARG A 2 -5.40 -38.74 -0.45
N TRP A 3 -5.75 -37.66 0.25
CA TRP A 3 -5.60 -37.58 1.70
C TRP A 3 -6.82 -36.88 2.31
N ARG A 4 -7.60 -37.66 3.08
CA ARG A 4 -8.67 -37.22 3.98
C ARG A 4 -8.06 -37.06 5.36
N TRP A 5 -8.41 -36.00 6.08
CA TRP A 5 -8.44 -36.03 7.55
C TRP A 5 -9.69 -35.31 8.04
N CYS A 6 -10.46 -36.06 8.81
CA CYS A 6 -11.60 -35.65 9.62
C CYS A 6 -11.07 -35.62 11.05
N LEU A 7 -11.43 -34.62 11.86
CA LEU A 7 -11.79 -34.83 13.26
C LEU A 7 -12.50 -33.58 13.80
N ARG A 8 -13.69 -33.87 14.34
CA ARG A 8 -14.67 -33.01 14.99
C ARG A 8 -14.34 -32.97 16.48
N VAL A 9 -14.42 -31.80 17.11
CA VAL A 9 -14.59 -31.68 18.57
C VAL A 9 -15.60 -30.55 18.85
N GLU A 10 -16.76 -30.94 19.37
CA GLU A 10 -17.75 -30.07 20.03
C GLU A 10 -17.49 -30.10 21.54
N CYS A 11 -17.65 -28.95 22.21
CA CYS A 11 -17.96 -28.73 23.64
C CYS A 11 -17.59 -27.26 23.97
N THR A 12 -18.32 -26.41 24.69
CA THR A 12 -19.61 -26.45 25.39
C THR A 12 -20.00 -24.98 25.66
N LYS A 13 -21.30 -24.68 25.70
CA LYS A 13 -21.85 -23.37 26.12
C LYS A 13 -21.59 -23.10 27.61
N VAL A 14 -21.28 -21.86 27.97
CA VAL A 14 -21.55 -21.29 29.30
C VAL A 14 -22.14 -19.89 29.15
N HIS A 15 -23.19 -19.64 29.95
CA HIS A 15 -24.10 -18.52 29.92
C HIS A 15 -23.60 -17.27 30.66
N THR A 16 -23.89 -16.12 30.03
CA THR A 16 -24.41 -14.84 30.55
C THR A 16 -23.86 -14.23 31.85
N ALA A 17 -23.36 -13.00 31.74
CA ALA A 17 -23.65 -11.93 32.70
C ALA A 17 -23.80 -10.59 31.96
N ARG A 18 -24.97 -9.97 32.10
CA ARG A 18 -25.32 -8.62 31.65
C ARG A 18 -24.63 -7.57 32.54
N ALA A 19 -24.03 -6.55 31.94
CA ALA A 19 -23.76 -5.28 32.60
C ALA A 19 -24.30 -4.14 31.72
N SER A 20 -25.17 -3.30 32.31
CA SER A 20 -25.82 -2.17 31.66
C SER A 20 -24.83 -1.02 31.40
N PRO A 21 -24.96 -0.26 30.30
CA PRO A 21 -24.09 0.88 30.03
C PRO A 21 -24.60 2.14 30.75
N SER A 22 -23.79 2.66 31.68
CA SER A 22 -23.94 4.02 32.20
C SER A 22 -23.55 5.02 31.13
N GLN A 23 -24.46 5.94 30.81
CA GLN A 23 -24.22 7.07 29.93
C GLN A 23 -23.19 8.03 30.56
N SER A 24 -21.97 8.06 30.01
CA SER A 24 -21.02 9.14 30.21
C SER A 24 -20.71 9.78 28.85
N ARG A 25 -21.01 11.09 28.76
CA ARG A 25 -20.69 11.96 27.63
C ARG A 25 -19.20 11.83 27.26
N PRO A 26 -18.82 11.78 25.98
CA PRO A 26 -17.40 11.84 25.63
C PRO A 26 -16.89 13.27 25.86
N ASP A 27 -15.89 13.36 26.73
CA ASP A 27 -15.13 14.56 27.03
C ASP A 27 -14.51 15.16 25.75
N MET A 28 -14.58 16.48 25.66
CA MET A 28 -13.84 17.29 24.70
C MET A 28 -12.34 17.13 25.01
N VAL A 29 -11.63 16.33 24.21
CA VAL A 29 -10.17 16.16 24.38
C VAL A 29 -9.46 17.40 23.81
N GLY A 30 -8.71 18.09 24.67
CA GLY A 30 -7.93 19.29 24.34
C GLY A 30 -6.75 19.03 23.40
N PRO A 31 -6.03 20.10 22.99
CA PRO A 31 -4.97 20.02 21.99
C PRO A 31 -3.84 19.07 22.43
N GLY A 32 -3.27 18.35 21.46
CA GLY A 32 -2.20 17.39 21.66
C GLY A 32 -0.92 17.99 22.27
N PRO A 33 0.04 17.14 22.67
CA PRO A 33 1.21 17.58 23.42
C PRO A 33 2.08 18.55 22.60
N PRO A 34 2.62 19.63 23.21
CA PRO A 34 3.52 20.54 22.53
C PRO A 34 4.85 19.88 22.17
N CYS A 35 5.46 20.34 21.07
CA CYS A 35 6.73 19.83 20.55
C CYS A 35 7.86 19.85 21.62
N PRO A 36 8.76 18.85 21.62
CA PRO A 36 9.88 18.81 22.55
C PRO A 36 10.87 19.97 22.31
N ASN A 37 11.38 20.52 23.40
CA ASN A 37 12.26 21.68 23.44
C ASN A 37 13.55 21.48 22.61
N ARG A 38 13.86 22.45 21.73
CA ARG A 38 14.96 22.42 20.73
C ARG A 38 16.36 22.74 21.31
N SER A 39 16.46 23.20 22.55
CA SER A 39 17.73 23.62 23.13
C SER A 39 18.58 22.41 23.54
N GLY A 40 19.58 22.04 22.73
CA GLY A 40 20.64 21.07 23.10
C GLY A 40 20.89 19.91 22.14
N LEU A 41 20.15 19.77 21.03
CA LEU A 41 20.35 18.65 20.08
C LEU A 41 21.43 18.94 19.02
N PRO A 42 22.30 17.95 18.67
CA PRO A 42 23.21 18.00 17.52
C PRO A 42 22.47 18.24 16.20
N SER A 43 23.11 18.89 15.22
CA SER A 43 22.50 19.32 13.94
C SER A 43 21.80 18.20 13.16
N TRP A 44 22.34 16.98 13.19
CA TRP A 44 21.82 15.80 12.51
C TRP A 44 20.63 15.11 13.22
N ARG A 45 20.28 15.52 14.45
CA ARG A 45 19.07 15.07 15.18
C ARG A 45 17.91 16.06 15.10
N LYS A 46 18.08 17.19 14.39
CA LYS A 46 17.01 18.17 14.20
C LYS A 46 16.18 17.75 12.98
N PRO A 47 14.88 17.43 13.13
CA PRO A 47 14.02 17.27 11.96
C PRO A 47 14.03 18.56 11.12
N PRO A 48 14.00 18.48 9.79
CA PRO A 48 14.13 19.64 8.93
C PRO A 48 12.96 20.61 9.14
N MET A 49 13.21 21.92 9.04
CA MET A 49 12.26 22.99 9.43
C MET A 49 10.88 22.88 8.77
N TRP A 50 10.80 22.30 7.58
CA TRP A 50 9.55 22.13 6.83
C TRP A 50 8.62 21.05 7.40
N LEU A 51 9.08 20.18 8.31
CA LEU A 51 8.22 19.22 9.02
C LEU A 51 7.30 19.91 10.05
N CYS A 52 7.68 21.07 10.59
CA CYS A 52 6.95 21.75 11.67
C CYS A 52 5.95 22.81 11.20
N THR A 53 5.82 23.05 9.89
CA THR A 53 5.00 24.14 9.34
C THR A 53 4.00 23.68 8.27
N ASN A 54 3.69 22.39 8.16
CA ASN A 54 2.70 21.93 7.18
C ASN A 54 1.26 22.19 7.69
N PRO A 55 0.51 23.16 7.14
CA PRO A 55 -0.84 23.49 7.59
C PRO A 55 -1.86 22.37 7.28
N ALA A 56 -1.47 21.37 6.48
CA ALA A 56 -2.31 20.24 6.13
C ALA A 56 -2.58 19.28 7.30
N TYR A 57 -1.88 19.42 8.42
CA TYR A 57 -2.02 18.53 9.58
C TYR A 57 -3.13 18.94 10.54
N GLU A 58 -3.57 20.21 10.55
CA GLU A 58 -4.47 20.74 11.59
C GLU A 58 -5.97 20.65 11.29
N LYS A 59 -6.39 20.28 10.07
CA LYS A 59 -7.81 20.23 9.72
C LYS A 59 -8.17 19.00 8.90
N ARG A 60 -8.53 17.91 9.57
CA ARG A 60 -9.34 16.84 8.96
C ARG A 60 -10.58 16.57 9.81
N ALA A 61 -11.63 17.33 9.48
CA ALA A 61 -12.99 16.99 9.86
C ALA A 61 -13.41 15.69 9.16
N LYS A 62 -14.17 14.86 9.87
CA LYS A 62 -14.64 13.52 9.50
C LYS A 62 -15.40 13.54 8.16
N ILE A 63 -14.87 12.86 7.13
CA ILE A 63 -15.51 12.65 5.81
C ILE A 63 -16.26 11.30 5.83
N PRO A 64 -17.51 11.19 5.34
CA PRO A 64 -18.24 9.92 5.22
C PRO A 64 -17.48 8.87 4.39
N VAL A 65 -17.64 7.59 4.74
CA VAL A 65 -16.77 6.47 4.35
C VAL A 65 -16.86 6.04 2.87
N MET A 66 -17.85 6.51 2.08
CA MET A 66 -18.13 6.01 0.72
C MET A 66 -17.78 6.96 -0.44
N ASP A 67 -16.85 7.90 -0.26
CA ASP A 67 -16.36 8.74 -1.38
C ASP A 67 -14.86 9.08 -1.28
N GLN A 68 -14.12 8.46 -0.37
CA GLN A 68 -12.73 8.84 -0.13
C GLN A 68 -11.83 8.47 -1.30
N PHE A 69 -11.96 7.24 -1.83
CA PHE A 69 -11.17 6.85 -2.99
C PHE A 69 -11.52 7.68 -4.23
N ALA A 70 -12.81 7.83 -4.54
CA ALA A 70 -13.25 8.54 -5.74
C ALA A 70 -12.87 10.03 -5.74
N GLN A 71 -12.80 10.67 -4.57
CA GLN A 71 -12.29 12.04 -4.44
C GLN A 71 -10.77 12.09 -4.65
N LEU A 72 -10.02 11.20 -3.99
CA LEU A 72 -8.56 11.13 -4.12
C LEU A 72 -8.12 10.77 -5.54
N ALA A 73 -8.81 9.85 -6.20
CA ALA A 73 -8.55 9.43 -7.57
C ALA A 73 -8.65 10.57 -8.58
N ARG A 74 -9.52 11.55 -8.32
CA ARG A 74 -9.70 12.74 -9.18
C ARG A 74 -8.72 13.88 -8.89
N THR A 75 -7.91 13.75 -7.84
CA THR A 75 -6.83 14.73 -7.60
C THR A 75 -5.68 14.51 -8.59
N ASP A 76 -4.98 15.59 -8.95
CA ASP A 76 -3.94 15.54 -9.98
C ASP A 76 -2.72 14.70 -9.56
N ALA A 77 -2.41 14.66 -8.27
CA ALA A 77 -1.20 14.00 -7.76
C ALA A 77 -1.39 13.38 -6.35
N PRO A 78 -2.27 12.37 -6.20
CA PRO A 78 -2.32 11.63 -4.94
C PRO A 78 -1.00 10.88 -4.73
N THR A 79 -0.58 10.76 -3.47
CA THR A 79 0.52 9.85 -3.13
C THR A 79 0.02 8.40 -3.19
N LEU A 80 0.92 7.48 -3.52
CA LEU A 80 0.54 6.10 -3.81
C LEU A 80 0.16 5.34 -2.53
N ASP A 81 0.79 5.65 -1.39
CA ASP A 81 0.39 5.15 -0.07
C ASP A 81 -1.07 5.49 0.27
N VAL A 82 -1.44 6.77 0.17
CA VAL A 82 -2.79 7.27 0.49
C VAL A 82 -3.82 6.67 -0.46
N LEU A 83 -3.52 6.62 -1.76
CA LEU A 83 -4.45 6.04 -2.74
C LEU A 83 -4.62 4.53 -2.53
N ALA A 84 -3.55 3.80 -2.20
CA ALA A 84 -3.62 2.36 -1.90
C ALA A 84 -4.40 2.06 -0.61
N LEU A 85 -4.26 2.88 0.43
CA LEU A 85 -5.05 2.76 1.66
C LEU A 85 -6.52 3.11 1.43
N ALA A 86 -6.81 4.09 0.57
CA ALA A 86 -8.18 4.40 0.17
C ALA A 86 -8.84 3.21 -0.54
N ILE A 87 -8.14 2.52 -1.46
CA ILE A 87 -8.63 1.28 -2.09
C ILE A 87 -8.99 0.23 -1.03
N ALA A 88 -8.12 0.00 -0.05
CA ALA A 88 -8.38 -0.98 1.01
C ALA A 88 -9.59 -0.59 1.87
N SER A 89 -9.74 0.71 2.17
CA SER A 89 -10.82 1.27 3.00
C SER A 89 -12.20 1.13 2.36
N GLU A 90 -12.30 1.09 1.03
CA GLU A 90 -13.56 0.83 0.31
C GLU A 90 -14.02 -0.65 0.43
N LEU A 91 -13.12 -1.56 0.82
CA LEU A 91 -13.37 -3.01 0.85
C LEU A 91 -13.42 -3.60 2.27
N ARG A 92 -12.84 -2.89 3.25
CA ARG A 92 -12.75 -3.29 4.66
C ARG A 92 -12.45 -2.07 5.54
N GLU A 93 -12.62 -2.24 6.85
CA GLU A 93 -12.13 -1.25 7.83
C GLU A 93 -10.59 -1.26 7.87
N VAL A 94 -9.97 -0.07 7.80
CA VAL A 94 -8.52 0.12 7.75
C VAL A 94 -8.11 1.22 8.71
N ASP A 95 -7.08 0.95 9.52
CA ASP A 95 -6.37 1.98 10.27
C ASP A 95 -5.29 2.61 9.38
N SER A 96 -5.69 3.62 8.63
CA SER A 96 -4.80 4.32 7.69
C SER A 96 -3.67 5.05 8.40
N GLU A 97 -3.91 5.56 9.61
CA GLU A 97 -2.89 6.28 10.38
C GLU A 97 -1.78 5.33 10.82
N ALA A 98 -2.14 4.15 11.35
CA ALA A 98 -1.17 3.14 11.72
C ALA A 98 -0.35 2.65 10.51
N ALA A 99 -0.99 2.46 9.35
CA ALA A 99 -0.29 2.03 8.13
C ALA A 99 0.70 3.10 7.61
N LEU A 100 0.32 4.37 7.64
CA LEU A 100 1.22 5.47 7.25
C LEU A 100 2.38 5.62 8.24
N ALA A 101 2.10 5.53 9.54
CA ALA A 101 3.12 5.57 10.59
C ALA A 101 4.10 4.40 10.47
N GLU A 102 3.63 3.23 10.02
CA GLU A 102 4.49 2.07 9.77
C GLU A 102 5.46 2.31 8.60
N LEU A 103 5.01 2.96 7.52
CA LEU A 103 5.91 3.38 6.43
C LEU A 103 6.95 4.41 6.90
N ASP A 104 6.56 5.34 7.78
CA ASP A 104 7.48 6.31 8.39
C ASP A 104 8.51 5.60 9.29
N ARG A 105 8.08 4.61 10.08
CA ARG A 105 8.97 3.79 10.91
C ARG A 105 9.99 3.06 10.04
N LEU A 106 9.54 2.40 8.97
CA LEU A 106 10.42 1.69 8.03
C LEU A 106 11.45 2.61 7.39
N ALA A 107 11.06 3.82 6.97
CA ALA A 107 12.01 4.81 6.48
C ALA A 107 13.03 5.21 7.57
N GLY A 108 12.57 5.40 8.81
CA GLY A 108 13.45 5.65 9.96
C GLY A 108 14.44 4.52 10.24
N GLU A 109 14.07 3.25 10.03
CA GLU A 109 14.97 2.10 10.13
C GLU A 109 16.08 2.16 9.07
N VAL A 110 15.75 2.56 7.83
CA VAL A 110 16.75 2.73 6.75
C VAL A 110 17.75 3.83 7.10
N VAL A 111 17.27 4.97 7.62
CA VAL A 111 18.16 6.06 8.08
C VAL A 111 19.10 5.58 9.19
N ARG A 112 18.60 4.79 10.15
CA ARG A 112 19.39 4.24 11.25
C ARG A 112 20.40 3.20 10.81
N HIS A 113 20.06 2.40 9.78
CA HIS A 113 21.00 1.45 9.17
C HIS A 113 22.16 2.17 8.47
N GLY A 114 21.87 3.32 7.86
CA GLY A 114 22.82 4.11 7.08
C GLY A 114 22.49 3.99 5.60
N LEU A 115 22.02 5.09 5.02
CA LEU A 115 21.50 5.11 3.64
C LEU A 115 22.62 5.12 2.58
N GLY A 116 23.82 5.59 2.91
CA GLY A 116 24.90 5.80 1.91
C GLY A 116 24.66 7.01 1.01
N GLU A 117 25.59 7.24 0.09
CA GLU A 117 25.60 8.44 -0.77
C GLU A 117 25.26 8.10 -2.22
N THR A 118 25.66 6.92 -2.69
CA THR A 118 25.44 6.48 -4.07
C THR A 118 24.08 5.78 -4.24
N PRO A 119 23.49 5.79 -5.46
CA PRO A 119 22.26 5.04 -5.74
C PRO A 119 22.35 3.56 -5.37
N ASP A 120 23.52 2.94 -5.56
CA ASP A 120 23.74 1.55 -5.21
C ASP A 120 23.72 1.32 -3.71
N GLU A 121 24.43 2.13 -2.93
CA GLU A 121 24.39 2.03 -1.46
C GLU A 121 22.98 2.27 -0.91
N GLN A 122 22.26 3.24 -1.49
CA GLN A 122 20.89 3.58 -1.10
C GLN A 122 19.92 2.43 -1.30
N LEU A 123 19.98 1.80 -2.47
CA LEU A 123 19.15 0.65 -2.80
C LEU A 123 19.53 -0.58 -1.96
N ASP A 124 20.82 -0.77 -1.67
CA ASP A 124 21.28 -1.86 -0.80
C ASP A 124 20.83 -1.66 0.64
N ALA A 125 20.87 -0.43 1.16
CA ALA A 125 20.35 -0.11 2.49
C ALA A 125 18.85 -0.42 2.60
N ILE A 126 18.06 -0.02 1.59
CA ILE A 126 16.62 -0.33 1.53
C ILE A 126 16.37 -1.83 1.45
N ALA A 127 17.06 -2.54 0.56
CA ALA A 127 16.91 -3.99 0.42
C ALA A 127 17.34 -4.74 1.70
N THR A 128 18.36 -4.24 2.40
CA THR A 128 18.77 -4.78 3.70
C THR A 128 17.65 -4.66 4.72
N VAL A 129 17.13 -3.45 4.90
CA VAL A 129 16.13 -3.21 5.94
C VAL A 129 14.80 -3.86 5.59
N LEU A 130 14.24 -3.57 4.42
CA LEU A 130 12.92 -4.09 4.06
C LEU A 130 12.96 -5.59 3.78
N GLY A 131 13.93 -6.05 2.98
CA GLY A 131 14.03 -7.45 2.60
C GLY A 131 14.57 -8.33 3.72
N ARG A 132 15.76 -8.01 4.25
CA ARG A 132 16.47 -8.90 5.19
C ARG A 132 16.06 -8.74 6.64
N HIS A 133 15.87 -7.51 7.13
CA HIS A 133 15.54 -7.28 8.54
C HIS A 133 14.04 -7.38 8.82
N GLU A 134 13.22 -6.72 8.01
CA GLU A 134 11.76 -6.67 8.17
C GLU A 134 11.06 -7.85 7.48
N GLY A 135 11.77 -8.60 6.63
CA GLY A 135 11.30 -9.86 6.06
C GLY A 135 10.26 -9.73 4.96
N PHE A 136 10.18 -8.57 4.30
CA PHE A 136 9.25 -8.38 3.18
C PHE A 136 9.64 -9.26 2.00
N ALA A 137 8.69 -10.07 1.54
CA ALA A 137 8.87 -11.00 0.43
C ALA A 137 7.54 -11.34 -0.23
N GLY A 138 7.61 -11.90 -1.44
CA GLY A 138 6.47 -12.44 -2.15
C GLY A 138 5.71 -13.51 -1.35
N ASP A 139 4.39 -13.50 -1.49
CA ASP A 139 3.53 -14.60 -1.06
C ASP A 139 3.38 -15.59 -2.22
N VAL A 140 4.10 -16.70 -2.17
CA VAL A 140 4.05 -17.74 -3.22
C VAL A 140 3.00 -18.82 -2.93
N GLU A 141 2.61 -18.99 -1.67
CA GLU A 141 1.68 -20.03 -1.24
C GLU A 141 0.24 -19.60 -1.50
N GLU A 142 -0.07 -18.35 -1.17
CA GLU A 142 -1.40 -17.77 -1.38
C GLU A 142 -1.34 -16.60 -2.38
N TYR A 143 -0.58 -16.75 -3.47
CA TYR A 143 -0.29 -15.68 -4.44
C TYR A 143 -1.52 -14.83 -4.81
N ASP A 144 -2.62 -15.49 -5.15
CA ASP A 144 -3.86 -14.86 -5.59
C ASP A 144 -4.75 -14.28 -4.47
N HIS A 145 -4.31 -14.30 -3.20
CA HIS A 145 -5.11 -13.82 -2.07
C HIS A 145 -5.33 -12.30 -2.13
N PRO A 146 -6.57 -11.79 -1.97
CA PRO A 146 -6.85 -10.35 -2.05
C PRO A 146 -6.04 -9.53 -1.03
N ASN A 147 -5.75 -10.11 0.15
CA ASN A 147 -4.87 -9.50 1.17
C ASN A 147 -3.48 -9.13 0.63
N ASN A 148 -3.00 -9.78 -0.44
CA ASN A 148 -1.71 -9.47 -1.05
C ASN A 148 -1.76 -8.19 -1.93
N SER A 149 -2.94 -7.61 -2.10
CA SER A 149 -3.20 -6.33 -2.79
C SER A 149 -3.80 -5.26 -1.86
N MET A 150 -3.70 -5.44 -0.52
CA MET A 150 -4.12 -4.44 0.48
C MET A 150 -2.93 -3.94 1.30
N LEU A 151 -2.64 -2.63 1.24
CA LEU A 151 -1.38 -2.08 1.78
C LEU A 151 -1.26 -2.29 3.30
N ASP A 152 -2.32 -2.08 4.06
CA ASP A 152 -2.35 -2.31 5.51
C ASP A 152 -1.98 -3.76 5.87
N LEU A 153 -2.55 -4.72 5.14
CA LEU A 153 -2.31 -6.14 5.38
C LEU A 153 -0.92 -6.58 4.92
N VAL A 154 -0.41 -6.03 3.81
CA VAL A 154 0.96 -6.32 3.36
C VAL A 154 1.99 -5.76 4.34
N LEU A 155 1.77 -4.56 4.88
CA LEU A 155 2.63 -3.99 5.91
C LEU A 155 2.64 -4.87 7.18
N GLN A 156 1.49 -5.38 7.61
CA GLN A 156 1.42 -6.26 8.79
C GLN A 156 2.04 -7.65 8.55
N ARG A 157 1.71 -8.29 7.43
CA ARG A 157 2.11 -9.67 7.12
C ARG A 157 3.53 -9.77 6.57
N ARG A 158 4.07 -8.66 6.04
CA ARG A 158 5.32 -8.62 5.26
C ARG A 158 5.28 -9.50 4.00
N ARG A 159 4.07 -9.82 3.53
CA ARG A 159 3.79 -10.72 2.40
C ARG A 159 2.78 -10.08 1.47
N GLY A 160 3.08 -10.07 0.18
CA GLY A 160 2.24 -9.42 -0.83
C GLY A 160 2.55 -9.82 -2.26
N LEU A 161 1.81 -9.21 -3.20
CA LEU A 161 2.04 -9.35 -4.64
C LEU A 161 3.13 -8.38 -5.11
N PRO A 162 3.75 -8.62 -6.28
CA PRO A 162 4.85 -7.78 -6.77
C PRO A 162 4.52 -6.29 -6.80
N ILE A 163 3.30 -5.93 -7.24
CA ILE A 163 2.85 -4.54 -7.31
C ILE A 163 2.81 -3.88 -5.93
N LEU A 164 2.25 -4.56 -4.93
CA LEU A 164 2.04 -3.93 -3.62
C LEU A 164 3.30 -3.95 -2.75
N LEU A 165 4.15 -4.96 -2.90
CA LEU A 165 5.50 -4.89 -2.33
C LEU A 165 6.31 -3.76 -2.95
N SER A 166 6.16 -3.53 -4.26
CA SER A 166 6.80 -2.38 -4.90
C SER A 166 6.27 -1.04 -4.37
N VAL A 167 4.98 -0.93 -4.05
CA VAL A 167 4.41 0.25 -3.38
C VAL A 167 5.11 0.52 -2.05
N VAL A 168 5.37 -0.51 -1.23
CA VAL A 168 6.11 -0.35 0.04
C VAL A 168 7.52 0.22 -0.20
N TRP A 169 8.27 -0.32 -1.17
CA TRP A 169 9.61 0.17 -1.49
C TRP A 169 9.59 1.60 -2.03
N ILE A 170 8.65 1.91 -2.93
CA ILE A 170 8.49 3.25 -3.52
C ILE A 170 8.16 4.26 -2.43
N GLU A 171 7.26 3.93 -1.51
CA GLU A 171 6.79 4.85 -0.48
C GLU A 171 7.79 5.05 0.66
N VAL A 172 8.60 4.03 0.97
CA VAL A 172 9.78 4.18 1.83
C VAL A 172 10.84 5.03 1.13
N GLY A 173 11.14 4.77 -0.14
CA GLY A 173 12.06 5.59 -0.94
C GLY A 173 11.64 7.06 -1.02
N ARG A 174 10.34 7.32 -1.24
CA ARG A 174 9.78 8.67 -1.28
C ARG A 174 10.00 9.41 0.04
N ARG A 175 9.81 8.74 1.18
CA ARG A 175 10.07 9.30 2.53
C ARG A 175 11.55 9.63 2.76
N LEU A 176 12.44 8.88 2.11
CA LEU A 176 13.89 9.10 2.11
C LEU A 176 14.35 10.13 1.07
N GLY A 177 13.43 10.68 0.27
CA GLY A 177 13.76 11.62 -0.82
C GLY A 177 14.35 10.97 -2.07
N LEU A 178 14.22 9.65 -2.21
CA LEU A 178 14.79 8.90 -3.31
C LEU A 178 13.83 8.81 -4.51
N PRO A 179 14.34 8.85 -5.75
CA PRO A 179 13.55 8.77 -6.97
C PRO A 179 13.15 7.32 -7.32
N LEU A 180 12.62 6.56 -6.36
CA LEU A 180 12.04 5.24 -6.62
C LEU A 180 10.67 5.38 -7.27
N ARG A 181 10.45 4.65 -8.37
CA ARG A 181 9.16 4.58 -9.09
C ARG A 181 8.85 3.15 -9.49
N GLY A 182 7.57 2.85 -9.70
CA GLY A 182 7.13 1.54 -10.16
C GLY A 182 7.37 1.38 -11.66
N VAL A 183 7.76 0.18 -12.09
CA VAL A 183 7.96 -0.17 -13.49
C VAL A 183 7.11 -1.39 -13.81
N GLY A 184 6.27 -1.26 -14.84
CA GLY A 184 5.49 -2.38 -15.36
C GLY A 184 6.27 -3.13 -16.43
N LEU A 185 6.66 -4.37 -16.14
CA LEU A 185 7.26 -5.28 -17.11
C LEU A 185 6.22 -6.29 -17.59
N PRO A 186 6.42 -6.96 -18.75
CA PRO A 186 5.56 -8.05 -19.16
C PRO A 186 5.51 -9.15 -18.09
N GLY A 187 4.33 -9.36 -17.50
CA GLY A 187 4.12 -10.39 -16.46
C GLY A 187 4.77 -10.10 -15.11
N HIS A 188 5.37 -8.92 -14.90
CA HIS A 188 6.07 -8.58 -13.64
C HIS A 188 5.94 -7.10 -13.30
N PHE A 189 5.98 -6.74 -12.02
CA PHE A 189 6.00 -5.34 -11.59
C PHE A 189 7.07 -5.16 -10.53
N VAL A 190 7.90 -4.14 -10.73
CA VAL A 190 9.13 -3.94 -9.97
C VAL A 190 9.27 -2.47 -9.59
N ALA A 191 10.22 -2.15 -8.72
CA ALA A 191 10.61 -0.78 -8.45
C ALA A 191 11.94 -0.48 -9.13
N ALA A 192 12.12 0.76 -9.57
CA ALA A 192 13.39 1.21 -10.14
C ALA A 192 13.77 2.58 -9.60
N TYR A 193 15.07 2.79 -9.47
CA TYR A 193 15.68 4.07 -9.11
C TYR A 193 15.96 4.87 -10.38
N PHE A 194 15.39 6.06 -10.48
CA PHE A 194 15.56 6.97 -11.62
C PHE A 194 16.52 8.10 -11.25
N GLY A 195 17.82 7.91 -11.52
CA GLY A 195 18.89 8.88 -11.27
C GLY A 195 19.34 9.61 -12.54
N GLU A 196 20.60 10.09 -12.54
CA GLU A 196 21.21 10.72 -13.73
C GLU A 196 21.60 9.70 -14.82
N GLY A 197 21.76 8.42 -14.46
CA GLY A 197 22.07 7.32 -15.37
C GLY A 197 20.87 6.44 -15.69
N ASP A 198 21.15 5.25 -16.25
CA ASP A 198 20.12 4.26 -16.54
C ASP A 198 19.36 3.83 -15.28
N PRO A 199 18.04 3.57 -15.37
CA PRO A 199 17.26 3.16 -14.22
C PRO A 199 17.77 1.85 -13.62
N ILE A 200 17.94 1.81 -12.29
CA ILE A 200 18.41 0.61 -11.59
C ILE A 200 17.20 -0.14 -11.04
N LEU A 201 16.95 -1.34 -11.55
CA LEU A 201 15.78 -2.16 -11.18
C LEU A 201 16.06 -3.02 -9.94
N ILE A 202 15.05 -3.11 -9.08
CA ILE A 202 15.00 -4.01 -7.93
C ILE A 202 13.68 -4.78 -7.94
N ASP A 203 13.69 -6.01 -7.44
CA ASP A 203 12.51 -6.87 -7.32
C ASP A 203 12.06 -7.00 -5.85
N PRO A 204 11.11 -6.18 -5.37
CA PRO A 204 10.53 -6.28 -4.03
C PRO A 204 9.87 -7.63 -3.73
N PHE A 205 9.37 -8.34 -4.75
CA PHE A 205 8.82 -9.69 -4.57
C PHE A 205 9.92 -10.68 -4.17
N LYS A 206 11.14 -10.48 -4.67
CA LYS A 206 12.35 -11.20 -4.27
C LYS A 206 13.15 -10.44 -3.21
N SER A 207 12.47 -9.75 -2.29
CA SER A 207 13.10 -9.05 -1.16
C SER A 207 14.12 -7.97 -1.55
N GLY A 208 13.87 -7.29 -2.68
CA GLY A 208 14.68 -6.18 -3.17
C GLY A 208 15.94 -6.59 -3.92
N VAL A 209 16.01 -7.84 -4.40
CA VAL A 209 17.13 -8.31 -5.24
C VAL A 209 17.27 -7.43 -6.49
N ARG A 210 18.52 -7.03 -6.79
CA ARG A 210 18.85 -6.29 -8.01
C ARG A 210 18.52 -7.08 -9.26
N MET A 211 17.99 -6.39 -10.26
CA MET A 211 17.78 -6.95 -11.58
C MET A 211 18.86 -6.39 -12.51
N PRO A 212 19.90 -7.19 -12.84
CA PRO A 212 21.03 -6.71 -13.64
C PRO A 212 20.64 -6.47 -15.10
N ASP A 213 19.62 -7.18 -15.61
CA ASP A 213 19.23 -7.13 -17.01
C ASP A 213 17.80 -6.63 -17.17
N ILE A 214 17.64 -5.53 -17.91
CA ILE A 214 16.37 -5.14 -18.49
C ILE A 214 16.12 -6.09 -19.67
N PRO A 215 14.94 -6.74 -19.78
CA PRO A 215 14.66 -7.61 -20.91
C PRO A 215 14.87 -6.90 -22.25
N THR A 216 15.55 -7.55 -23.20
CA THR A 216 15.87 -6.96 -24.51
C THR A 216 14.61 -6.48 -25.22
N GLY A 217 14.63 -5.24 -25.69
CA GLY A 217 13.50 -4.62 -26.40
C GLY A 217 12.41 -4.05 -25.49
N VAL A 218 12.62 -4.02 -24.17
CA VAL A 218 11.71 -3.35 -23.22
C VAL A 218 12.28 -2.00 -22.83
N THR A 219 11.55 -0.93 -23.14
CA THR A 219 11.82 0.40 -22.59
C THR A 219 11.35 0.45 -21.14
N VAL A 220 12.23 0.82 -20.23
CA VAL A 220 11.87 1.02 -18.82
C VAL A 220 11.25 2.39 -18.64
N GLU A 221 9.95 2.40 -18.39
CA GLU A 221 9.19 3.62 -18.11
C GLU A 221 8.58 3.56 -16.72
N SER A 222 8.64 4.68 -16.02
CA SER A 222 7.99 4.81 -14.72
C SER A 222 6.48 4.83 -14.88
N THR A 223 5.79 4.15 -13.97
CA THR A 223 4.34 4.15 -13.87
C THR A 223 3.87 5.29 -12.98
N SER A 224 2.75 5.92 -13.35
CA SER A 224 2.11 6.93 -12.51
C SER A 224 1.40 6.30 -11.30
N THR A 225 1.03 7.13 -10.32
CA THR A 225 0.21 6.69 -9.17
C THR A 225 -1.10 6.05 -9.64
N HIS A 226 -1.82 6.70 -10.56
CA HIS A 226 -3.09 6.16 -11.07
C HIS A 226 -2.92 4.88 -11.88
N GLN A 227 -1.86 4.76 -12.68
CA GLN A 227 -1.54 3.52 -13.40
C GLN A 227 -1.22 2.37 -12.44
N THR A 228 -0.52 2.66 -11.33
CA THR A 228 -0.24 1.67 -10.29
C THR A 228 -1.52 1.27 -9.54
N ALA A 229 -2.37 2.23 -9.20
CA ALA A 229 -3.68 1.98 -8.59
C ALA A 229 -4.60 1.12 -9.48
N LEU A 230 -4.62 1.38 -10.79
CA LEU A 230 -5.38 0.57 -11.75
C LEU A 230 -4.93 -0.90 -11.72
N ARG A 231 -3.61 -1.14 -11.63
CA ARG A 231 -3.04 -2.49 -11.52
C ARG A 231 -3.41 -3.17 -10.20
N ILE A 232 -3.36 -2.45 -9.08
CA ILE A 232 -3.82 -2.96 -7.77
C ILE A 232 -5.29 -3.39 -7.84
N LEU A 233 -6.15 -2.53 -8.38
CA LEU A 233 -7.57 -2.82 -8.55
C LEU A 233 -7.82 -4.01 -9.49
N SER A 234 -7.05 -4.12 -10.57
CA SER A 234 -7.15 -5.26 -11.50
C SER A 234 -6.78 -6.59 -10.84
N ASN A 235 -5.75 -6.61 -9.98
CA ASN A 235 -5.45 -7.78 -9.16
C ASN A 235 -6.60 -8.13 -8.22
N LEU A 236 -7.15 -7.13 -7.51
CA LEU A 236 -8.27 -7.34 -6.59
C LEU A 236 -9.51 -7.89 -7.29
N VAL A 237 -9.89 -7.34 -8.46
CA VAL A 237 -10.99 -7.88 -9.28
C VAL A 237 -10.75 -9.35 -9.59
N GLY A 238 -9.57 -9.70 -10.12
CA GLY A 238 -9.25 -11.10 -10.42
C GLY A 238 -9.28 -12.00 -9.16
N SER A 239 -8.72 -11.53 -8.05
CA SER A 239 -8.69 -12.27 -6.79
C SER A 239 -10.08 -12.53 -6.21
N TYR A 240 -10.99 -11.55 -6.25
CA TYR A 240 -12.37 -11.73 -5.79
C TYR A 240 -13.20 -12.57 -6.75
N GLU A 241 -13.01 -12.43 -8.07
CA GLU A 241 -13.70 -13.27 -9.06
C GLU A 241 -13.38 -14.74 -8.88
N ARG A 242 -12.10 -15.10 -8.69
CA ARG A 242 -11.65 -16.48 -8.45
C ARG A 242 -12.28 -17.09 -7.20
N ARG A 243 -12.72 -16.26 -6.25
CA ARG A 243 -13.34 -16.67 -4.98
C ARG A 243 -14.86 -16.61 -5.00
N GLY A 244 -15.47 -16.13 -6.09
CA GLY A 244 -16.91 -15.94 -6.19
C GLY A 244 -17.46 -14.78 -5.34
N ASP A 245 -16.62 -13.87 -4.86
CA ASP A 245 -17.06 -12.68 -4.10
C ASP A 245 -17.52 -11.59 -5.07
N VAL A 246 -18.75 -11.72 -5.57
CA VAL A 246 -19.32 -10.81 -6.57
C VAL A 246 -19.43 -9.38 -6.04
N GLY A 247 -19.76 -9.21 -4.75
CA GLY A 247 -19.91 -7.90 -4.13
C GLY A 247 -18.61 -7.10 -4.14
N ARG A 248 -17.52 -7.68 -3.61
CA ARG A 248 -16.21 -7.01 -3.62
C ARG A 248 -15.62 -6.89 -5.01
N THR A 249 -15.91 -7.86 -5.89
CA THR A 249 -15.54 -7.75 -7.32
C THR A 249 -16.17 -6.49 -7.93
N LEU A 250 -17.47 -6.25 -7.71
CA LEU A 250 -18.15 -5.10 -8.28
C LEU A 250 -17.62 -3.77 -7.72
N ILE A 251 -17.36 -3.70 -6.41
CA ILE A 251 -16.78 -2.51 -5.76
C ILE A 251 -15.40 -2.20 -6.38
N ALA A 252 -14.50 -3.19 -6.46
CA ALA A 252 -13.19 -3.01 -7.07
C ALA A 252 -13.28 -2.69 -8.57
N ALA A 253 -14.22 -3.29 -9.28
CA ALA A 253 -14.46 -3.01 -10.69
C ALA A 253 -14.92 -1.56 -10.91
N ARG A 254 -15.80 -1.05 -10.02
CA ARG A 254 -16.30 0.32 -10.06
C ARG A 254 -15.19 1.33 -9.80
N MET A 255 -14.34 1.11 -8.79
CA MET A 255 -13.22 2.00 -8.48
C MET A 255 -12.28 2.24 -9.68
N ARG A 256 -12.12 1.26 -10.58
CA ARG A 256 -11.29 1.47 -11.79
C ARG A 256 -11.83 2.59 -12.68
N LEU A 257 -13.15 2.79 -12.70
CA LEU A 257 -13.81 3.85 -13.47
C LEU A 257 -13.68 5.24 -12.83
N ASP A 258 -13.31 5.32 -11.55
CA ASP A 258 -13.07 6.60 -10.86
C ASP A 258 -11.66 7.15 -11.12
N LEU A 259 -10.75 6.34 -11.67
CA LEU A 259 -9.41 6.76 -12.07
C LEU A 259 -9.45 7.60 -13.36
N PRO A 260 -8.50 8.54 -13.55
CA PRO A 260 -8.34 9.27 -14.80
C PRO A 260 -7.76 8.34 -15.87
N LEU A 261 -8.67 7.65 -16.58
CA LEU A 261 -8.33 6.76 -17.68
C LEU A 261 -8.40 7.48 -19.02
N ASP A 262 -7.53 7.07 -19.94
CA ASP A 262 -7.72 7.39 -21.35
C ASP A 262 -8.99 6.70 -21.89
N GLU A 263 -9.42 7.13 -23.08
CA GLU A 263 -10.65 6.65 -23.69
C GLU A 263 -10.63 5.14 -24.03
N ARG A 264 -9.45 4.58 -24.32
CA ARG A 264 -9.31 3.15 -24.61
C ARG A 264 -9.50 2.34 -23.34
N ASP A 265 -8.76 2.66 -22.30
CA ASP A 265 -8.79 1.96 -21.01
C ASP A 265 -10.16 2.10 -20.36
N ARG A 266 -10.78 3.29 -20.44
CA ARG A 266 -12.15 3.52 -19.95
C ARG A 266 -13.15 2.55 -20.58
N ARG A 267 -13.16 2.40 -21.91
CA ARG A 267 -14.07 1.47 -22.60
C ARG A 267 -13.88 0.02 -22.15
N VAL A 268 -12.62 -0.41 -21.94
CA VAL A 268 -12.33 -1.75 -21.43
C VAL A 268 -12.88 -1.93 -20.01
N MET A 269 -12.65 -0.95 -19.13
CA MET A 269 -13.14 -1.00 -17.74
C MET A 269 -14.66 -0.95 -17.66
N GLU A 270 -15.33 -0.18 -18.53
CA GLU A 270 -16.80 -0.12 -18.60
C GLU A 270 -17.41 -1.45 -19.06
N PHE A 271 -16.83 -2.07 -20.08
CA PHE A 271 -17.24 -3.39 -20.54
C PHE A 271 -17.08 -4.42 -19.41
N ASP A 272 -15.93 -4.42 -18.73
CA ASP A 272 -15.66 -5.35 -17.65
C ASP A 272 -16.59 -5.13 -16.44
N HIS A 273 -16.86 -3.88 -16.06
CA HIS A 273 -17.82 -3.55 -15.01
C HIS A 273 -19.24 -4.04 -15.36
N LYS A 274 -19.70 -3.85 -16.61
CA LYS A 274 -20.99 -4.37 -17.08
C LYS A 274 -21.05 -5.90 -17.02
N ARG A 275 -19.98 -6.58 -17.43
CA ARG A 275 -19.84 -8.05 -17.36
C ARG A 275 -19.99 -8.55 -15.92
N VAL A 276 -19.31 -7.92 -14.96
CA VAL A 276 -19.41 -8.28 -13.54
C VAL A 276 -20.80 -7.99 -13.00
N SER A 277 -21.38 -6.81 -13.30
CA SER A 277 -22.71 -6.40 -12.84
C SER A 277 -23.81 -7.36 -13.29
N ALA A 278 -23.70 -7.91 -14.50
CA ALA A 278 -24.66 -8.88 -15.04
C ALA A 278 -24.73 -10.18 -14.25
N ARG A 279 -23.73 -10.50 -13.40
CA ARG A 279 -23.72 -11.70 -12.54
C ARG A 279 -24.54 -11.54 -11.26
N MET A 280 -25.01 -10.33 -10.97
CA MET A 280 -25.91 -10.05 -9.83
C MET A 280 -27.39 -10.18 -10.18
N ASN A 281 -27.73 -10.18 -11.47
CA ASN A 281 -29.08 -10.32 -12.00
C ASN A 281 -29.36 -11.80 -12.33
#